data_AF-A0A5M3YTM1-F1
#
_entry.id   AF-A0A5M3YTM1-F1
#
_cell.length_a   1.000
_cell.length_b   1.000
_cell.length_c   1.000
_cell.angle_alpha   90.00
_cell.angle_beta   90.00
_cell.angle_gamma   90.00
#
_symmetry.space_group_name_H-M   'P 1'
#
loop_
_entity.id
_entity.type
_entity.pdbx_description
1 polymer ?
#
loop_
_entity_poly.entity_id
_entity_poly.type
_entity_poly.pdbx_seq_one_letter_code
_entity_poly.pdbx_strand_id
1 'polypeptide(L)'
;MPVPEERPDDNDLPAPTEWEEENLRRVCDKIPRAIFLVAVAELAERFTYRCITAPMQNYIENAYDDPLRPGALGKGQGVATGINYFFTGWCYMAPILGAVIADSLLGRFRTICLGTGVASCGVLILFVTSFPASLEHGAGLPGLIVALVLIGLGFGGIKSNVAPLIAEQYSRKPLRIKSLAGGEKAIIDPDLTIQTIYGRYYWVINAGSLSVIPASWLELKVSFWAAFLLPLCFWVLPVGALIVGRGRYNVQKPTGSIVIKAMRVFWVGLKRGRNLDAAKPSMLAQAHPETTVPWDDAFVEELKRALVACSVFCVFPIFWVCYGQTNSNLVSVFLQVPVYTMTALSEVLAYVAGMEYAYTKAPKSMRSIVSSIFLLTCTIGSMLGITLSPVSKDPKVLVEYASLSGVMLVTAVLFLLAFGKYNNIEEKMNMLNNDDGDSTSLSE
;
A
#
# COMPACT_ATOMS: atom_id res chain seq x y z
N MET A 1 36.00 39.86 16.41
CA MET A 1 34.82 38.98 16.33
C MET A 1 35.28 37.58 16.72
N PRO A 2 34.64 36.91 17.69
CA PRO A 2 34.95 35.51 17.96
C PRO A 2 34.54 34.67 16.75
N VAL A 3 35.41 33.76 16.35
CA VAL A 3 35.16 32.74 15.33
C VAL A 3 33.97 31.89 15.82
N PRO A 4 32.94 31.61 15.00
CA PRO A 4 31.90 30.66 15.40
C PRO A 4 32.56 29.30 15.60
N GLU A 5 32.44 28.71 16.80
CA GLU A 5 32.79 27.31 17.04
C GLU A 5 32.15 26.46 15.93
N GLU A 6 32.99 25.77 15.16
CA GLU A 6 32.52 24.72 14.26
C GLU A 6 31.78 23.70 15.10
N ARG A 7 30.46 23.60 14.91
CA ARG A 7 29.67 22.52 15.49
C ARG A 7 30.34 21.21 15.07
N PRO A 8 30.64 20.29 16.02
CA PRO A 8 31.23 19.01 15.67
C PRO A 8 30.37 18.35 14.58
N ASP A 9 31.04 17.75 13.59
CA ASP A 9 30.33 16.99 12.58
C ASP A 9 29.44 15.98 13.30
N ASP A 10 28.20 15.86 12.85
CA ASP A 10 27.14 15.18 13.59
C ASP A 10 27.53 13.70 13.84
N ASN A 11 28.48 13.16 13.08
CA ASN A 11 29.01 11.80 13.20
C ASN A 11 29.97 11.56 14.39
N ASP A 12 30.46 12.60 15.06
CA ASP A 12 31.41 12.49 16.19
C ASP A 12 30.74 12.61 17.58
N LEU A 13 29.40 12.51 17.63
CA LEU A 13 28.67 12.61 18.90
C LEU A 13 28.82 11.32 19.72
N PRO A 14 29.02 11.42 21.05
CA PRO A 14 29.24 10.26 21.90
C PRO A 14 27.99 9.38 22.01
N ALA A 15 28.22 8.07 22.12
CA ALA A 15 27.19 7.11 22.47
C ALA A 15 26.68 7.37 23.91
N PRO A 16 25.38 7.17 24.18
CA PRO A 16 24.83 7.36 25.52
C PRO A 16 25.35 6.32 26.50
N THR A 17 25.49 6.72 27.76
CA THR A 17 25.69 5.80 28.89
C THR A 17 24.36 5.16 29.31
N GLU A 18 24.38 4.01 30.02
CA GLU A 18 23.16 3.30 30.47
C GLU A 18 22.22 4.22 31.27
N TRP A 19 22.76 5.03 32.19
CA TRP A 19 21.95 6.02 32.91
C TRP A 19 21.31 7.05 31.99
N GLU A 20 22.03 7.50 30.96
CA GLU A 20 21.51 8.46 29.99
C GLU A 20 20.43 7.84 29.10
N GLU A 21 20.52 6.56 28.73
CA GLU A 21 19.50 5.85 27.95
C GLU A 21 18.15 5.73 28.65
N GLU A 22 18.16 5.61 29.98
CA GLU A 22 16.96 5.51 30.81
C GLU A 22 16.36 6.87 31.16
N ASN A 23 17.19 7.90 31.37
CA ASN A 23 16.76 9.17 31.94
C ASN A 23 16.63 10.31 30.92
N LEU A 24 17.32 10.24 29.78
CA LEU A 24 17.26 11.32 28.79
C LEU A 24 16.12 11.12 27.79
N ARG A 25 15.49 12.25 27.45
CA ARG A 25 14.46 12.29 26.41
C ARG A 25 15.04 11.90 25.05
N ARG A 26 14.32 11.04 24.33
CA ARG A 26 14.61 10.69 22.94
C ARG A 26 14.04 11.74 21.99
N VAL A 27 14.84 12.18 21.03
CA VAL A 27 14.49 13.19 20.03
C VAL A 27 14.82 12.71 18.62
N CYS A 28 14.03 13.20 17.66
CA CYS A 28 14.19 12.94 16.24
C CYS A 28 15.35 13.76 15.67
N ASP A 29 16.10 13.17 14.73
CA ASP A 29 17.17 13.85 14.01
C ASP A 29 16.64 14.87 12.98
N LYS A 30 17.53 15.72 12.46
CA LYS A 30 17.23 16.62 11.34
C LYS A 30 17.02 15.81 10.05
N ILE A 31 15.77 15.73 9.62
CA ILE A 31 15.38 15.06 8.38
C ILE A 31 15.61 16.00 7.17
N PRO A 32 16.46 15.62 6.19
CA PRO A 32 16.64 16.41 4.97
C PRO A 32 15.34 16.55 4.20
N ARG A 33 14.98 17.79 3.80
CA ARG A 33 13.76 18.06 3.00
C ARG A 33 13.76 17.32 1.65
N ALA A 34 14.94 17.00 1.12
CA ALA A 34 15.09 16.23 -0.11
C ALA A 34 14.39 14.86 -0.04
N ILE A 35 14.31 14.23 1.14
CA ILE A 35 13.63 12.94 1.34
C ILE A 35 12.13 13.05 0.97
N PHE A 36 11.51 14.21 1.20
CA PHE A 36 10.08 14.40 0.92
C PHE A 36 9.78 14.85 -0.51
N LEU A 37 10.79 15.16 -1.32
CA LEU A 37 10.56 15.52 -2.73
C LEU A 37 9.94 14.34 -3.51
N VAL A 38 10.37 13.11 -3.23
CA VAL A 38 9.76 11.92 -3.86
C VAL A 38 8.35 11.62 -3.31
N ALA A 39 8.06 12.02 -2.06
CA ALA A 39 6.73 11.84 -1.47
C ALA A 39 5.63 12.63 -2.22
N VAL A 40 6.00 13.66 -2.99
CA VAL A 40 5.07 14.38 -3.88
C VAL A 40 4.50 13.47 -4.97
N ALA A 41 5.24 12.47 -5.43
CA ALA A 41 4.73 11.47 -6.39
C ALA A 41 3.64 10.60 -5.77
N GLU A 42 3.80 10.15 -4.52
CA GLU A 42 2.76 9.41 -3.80
C GLU A 42 1.56 10.30 -3.47
N LEU A 43 1.78 11.59 -3.15
CA LEU A 43 0.69 12.57 -2.98
C LEU A 43 -0.15 12.66 -4.24
N ALA A 44 0.49 12.82 -5.41
CA ALA A 44 -0.18 12.95 -6.69
C ALA A 44 -0.89 11.66 -7.11
N GLU A 45 -0.28 10.49 -6.86
CA GLU A 45 -0.93 9.19 -7.01
C GLU A 45 -2.23 9.14 -6.22
N ARG A 46 -2.15 9.43 -4.91
CA ARG A 46 -3.31 9.33 -4.03
C ARG A 46 -4.39 10.36 -4.34
N PHE A 47 -3.98 11.59 -4.70
CA PHE A 47 -4.86 12.65 -5.19
C PHE A 47 -5.61 12.19 -6.44
N THR A 48 -4.91 11.61 -7.40
CA THR A 48 -5.48 11.14 -8.66
C THR A 48 -6.43 9.97 -8.43
N TYR A 49 -6.03 8.98 -7.62
CA TYR A 49 -6.87 7.83 -7.29
C TYR A 49 -8.23 8.29 -6.78
N ARG A 50 -8.25 9.19 -5.79
CA ARG A 50 -9.49 9.69 -5.18
C ARG A 50 -10.29 10.62 -6.09
N CYS A 51 -9.64 11.49 -6.86
CA CYS A 51 -10.30 12.32 -7.88
C CYS A 51 -11.02 11.50 -8.95
N ILE A 52 -10.51 10.31 -9.27
CA ILE A 52 -11.13 9.43 -10.26
C ILE A 52 -12.21 8.58 -9.59
N THR A 53 -11.90 7.87 -8.50
CA THR A 53 -12.84 6.90 -7.92
C THR A 53 -14.11 7.55 -7.35
N ALA A 54 -14.03 8.80 -6.86
CA ALA A 54 -15.19 9.49 -6.31
C ALA A 54 -16.31 9.71 -7.36
N PRO A 55 -16.06 10.35 -8.51
CA PRO A 55 -17.06 10.52 -9.57
C PRO A 55 -17.28 9.27 -10.44
N MET A 56 -16.39 8.26 -10.40
CA MET A 56 -16.39 7.17 -11.37
C MET A 56 -17.69 6.34 -11.39
N GLN A 57 -18.30 6.10 -10.23
CA GLN A 57 -19.58 5.39 -10.17
C GLN A 57 -20.65 6.13 -11.00
N ASN A 58 -20.86 7.41 -10.71
CA ASN A 58 -21.84 8.25 -11.40
C ASN A 58 -21.53 8.44 -12.88
N TYR A 59 -20.25 8.64 -13.22
CA TYR A 59 -19.78 8.80 -14.60
C TYR A 59 -20.19 7.62 -15.50
N ILE A 60 -20.08 6.39 -14.96
CA ILE A 60 -20.37 5.17 -15.70
C ILE A 60 -21.87 4.83 -15.63
N GLU A 61 -22.48 4.98 -14.46
CA GLU A 61 -23.84 4.52 -14.16
C GLU A 61 -24.91 5.35 -14.87
N ASN A 62 -24.90 6.67 -14.67
CA ASN A 62 -25.98 7.57 -15.09
C ASN A 62 -25.77 8.06 -16.52
N ALA A 63 -26.87 8.38 -17.20
CA ALA A 63 -26.85 8.98 -18.53
C ALA A 63 -26.46 10.46 -18.48
N TYR A 64 -25.95 11.00 -19.58
CA TYR A 64 -25.53 12.41 -19.65
C TYR A 64 -26.68 13.41 -19.46
N ASP A 65 -27.89 13.01 -19.85
CA ASP A 65 -29.12 13.80 -19.83
C ASP A 65 -30.01 13.54 -18.59
N ASP A 66 -29.52 12.80 -17.59
CA ASP A 66 -30.27 12.54 -16.36
C ASP A 66 -30.52 13.86 -15.60
N PRO A 67 -31.80 14.26 -15.39
CA PRO A 67 -32.13 15.54 -14.77
C PRO A 67 -31.89 15.57 -13.26
N LEU A 68 -31.67 14.41 -12.63
CA LEU A 68 -31.58 14.27 -11.18
C LEU A 68 -30.15 14.00 -10.70
N ARG A 69 -29.33 13.34 -11.54
CA ARG A 69 -28.01 12.83 -11.14
C ARG A 69 -26.96 13.14 -12.20
N PRO A 70 -25.74 13.57 -11.81
CA PRO A 70 -24.62 13.66 -12.75
C PRO A 70 -24.34 12.30 -13.40
N GLY A 71 -24.19 12.29 -14.72
CA GLY A 71 -23.88 11.09 -15.51
C GLY A 71 -23.17 11.39 -16.82
N ALA A 72 -22.69 10.34 -17.49
CA ALA A 72 -22.08 10.45 -18.80
C ALA A 72 -22.32 9.22 -19.69
N LEU A 73 -22.00 8.01 -19.20
CA LEU A 73 -21.94 6.83 -20.06
C LEU A 73 -23.22 5.99 -20.08
N GLY A 74 -24.10 6.13 -19.08
CA GLY A 74 -25.39 5.42 -19.02
C GLY A 74 -25.29 3.90 -19.10
N LYS A 75 -24.24 3.29 -18.55
CA LYS A 75 -24.00 1.82 -18.60
C LYS A 75 -24.65 1.06 -17.46
N GLY A 76 -25.24 1.76 -16.50
CA GLY A 76 -25.93 1.19 -15.36
C GLY A 76 -25.00 0.74 -14.23
N GLN A 77 -25.59 0.55 -13.06
CA GLN A 77 -24.91 0.37 -11.78
C GLN A 77 -23.96 -0.83 -11.77
N GLY A 78 -24.38 -1.99 -12.28
CA GLY A 78 -23.53 -3.18 -12.26
C GLY A 78 -22.26 -3.05 -13.08
N VAL A 79 -22.31 -2.35 -14.23
CA VAL A 79 -21.10 -2.07 -15.03
C VAL A 79 -20.20 -1.08 -14.30
N ALA A 80 -20.77 -0.04 -13.70
CA ALA A 80 -20.02 0.95 -12.91
C ALA A 80 -19.29 0.31 -11.73
N THR A 81 -19.99 -0.51 -10.94
CA THR A 81 -19.42 -1.25 -9.81
C THR A 81 -18.33 -2.22 -10.27
N GLY A 82 -18.55 -2.95 -11.37
CA GLY A 82 -17.58 -3.88 -11.93
C GLY A 82 -16.28 -3.17 -12.38
N ILE A 83 -16.38 -2.01 -13.03
CA ILE A 83 -15.21 -1.21 -13.44
C ILE A 83 -14.49 -0.61 -12.21
N ASN A 84 -15.22 -0.17 -11.19
CA ASN A 84 -14.64 0.28 -9.92
C ASN A 84 -13.78 -0.81 -9.25
N TYR A 85 -14.32 -2.02 -9.16
CA TYR A 85 -13.57 -3.15 -8.61
C TYR A 85 -12.40 -3.55 -9.51
N PHE A 86 -12.56 -3.54 -10.83
CA PHE A 86 -11.43 -3.76 -11.75
C PHE A 86 -10.30 -2.77 -11.50
N PHE A 87 -10.61 -1.47 -11.45
CA PHE A 87 -9.59 -0.44 -11.25
C PHE A 87 -8.91 -0.56 -9.89
N THR A 88 -9.70 -0.81 -8.83
CA THR A 88 -9.19 -1.05 -7.48
C THR A 88 -8.24 -2.24 -7.45
N GLY A 89 -8.67 -3.40 -7.95
CA GLY A 89 -7.84 -4.61 -8.00
C GLY A 89 -6.57 -4.41 -8.84
N TRP A 90 -6.69 -3.72 -9.98
CA TRP A 90 -5.55 -3.37 -10.83
C TRP A 90 -4.53 -2.48 -10.09
N CYS A 91 -4.98 -1.47 -9.35
CA CYS A 91 -4.11 -0.58 -8.57
C CYS A 91 -3.39 -1.28 -7.40
N TYR A 92 -3.95 -2.38 -6.87
CA TYR A 92 -3.30 -3.20 -5.84
C TYR A 92 -2.43 -4.33 -6.39
N MET A 93 -2.66 -4.76 -7.63
CA MET A 93 -1.84 -5.75 -8.31
C MET A 93 -0.62 -5.14 -9.02
N ALA A 94 -0.79 -4.00 -9.69
CA ALA A 94 0.27 -3.32 -10.44
C ALA A 94 1.53 -2.99 -9.62
N PRO A 95 1.47 -2.68 -8.30
CA PRO A 95 2.66 -2.49 -7.47
C PRO A 95 3.60 -3.69 -7.47
N ILE A 96 3.07 -4.92 -7.58
CA ILE A 96 3.92 -6.12 -7.65
C ILE A 96 4.75 -6.10 -8.94
N LEU A 97 4.16 -5.68 -10.06
CA LEU A 97 4.86 -5.50 -11.33
C LEU A 97 5.88 -4.35 -11.26
N GLY A 98 5.50 -3.23 -10.64
CA GLY A 98 6.38 -2.08 -10.42
C GLY A 98 7.61 -2.41 -9.57
N ALA A 99 7.42 -3.21 -8.51
CA ALA A 99 8.52 -3.71 -7.68
C ALA A 99 9.48 -4.58 -8.48
N VAL A 100 8.93 -5.52 -9.27
CA VAL A 100 9.74 -6.40 -10.13
C VAL A 100 10.57 -5.58 -11.13
N ILE A 101 9.97 -4.60 -11.81
CA ILE A 101 10.66 -3.75 -12.80
C ILE A 101 11.79 -2.95 -12.13
N ALA A 102 11.55 -2.41 -10.93
CA ALA A 102 12.56 -1.66 -10.20
C ALA A 102 13.71 -2.54 -9.72
N ASP A 103 13.41 -3.71 -9.18
CA ASP A 103 14.40 -4.61 -8.59
C ASP A 103 15.23 -5.37 -9.64
N SER A 104 14.73 -5.52 -10.87
CA SER A 104 15.39 -6.31 -11.93
C SER A 104 15.95 -5.52 -13.10
N LEU A 105 15.36 -4.38 -13.48
CA LEU A 105 15.69 -3.70 -14.73
C LEU A 105 16.12 -2.24 -14.53
N LEU A 106 15.23 -1.41 -13.97
CA LEU A 106 15.35 0.05 -14.07
C LEU A 106 15.91 0.73 -12.83
N GLY A 107 15.80 0.10 -11.65
CA GLY A 107 16.01 0.76 -10.36
C GLY A 107 14.80 1.61 -9.93
N ARG A 108 14.72 1.91 -8.63
CA ARG A 108 13.53 2.53 -8.01
C ARG A 108 13.20 3.90 -8.58
N PHE A 109 14.17 4.81 -8.63
CA PHE A 109 13.95 6.18 -9.09
C PHE A 109 13.45 6.24 -10.55
N ARG A 110 14.06 5.48 -11.46
CA ARG A 110 13.64 5.44 -12.88
C ARG A 110 12.25 4.81 -13.04
N THR A 111 11.92 3.82 -12.21
CA THR A 111 10.58 3.20 -12.20
C THR A 111 9.51 4.19 -11.74
N ILE A 112 9.81 5.04 -10.75
CA ILE A 112 8.91 6.13 -10.32
C ILE A 112 8.72 7.14 -11.46
N CYS A 113 9.79 7.55 -12.16
CA CYS A 113 9.69 8.46 -13.30
C CYS A 113 8.85 7.87 -14.44
N LEU A 114 9.06 6.61 -14.79
CA LEU A 114 8.27 5.90 -15.80
C LEU A 114 6.80 5.84 -15.36
N GLY A 115 6.53 5.45 -14.11
CA GLY A 115 5.17 5.38 -13.57
C GLY A 115 4.46 6.72 -13.59
N THR A 116 5.17 7.79 -13.25
CA THR A 116 4.67 9.18 -13.31
C THR A 116 4.28 9.57 -14.74
N GLY A 117 5.13 9.27 -15.73
CA GLY A 117 4.83 9.55 -17.13
C GLY A 117 3.63 8.76 -17.65
N VAL A 118 3.58 7.46 -17.38
CA VAL A 118 2.48 6.58 -17.81
C VAL A 118 1.16 6.99 -17.16
N ALA A 119 1.15 7.29 -15.86
CA ALA A 119 -0.05 7.78 -15.17
C ALA A 119 -0.51 9.14 -15.74
N SER A 120 0.41 10.07 -15.98
CA SER A 120 0.10 11.39 -16.57
C SER A 120 -0.58 11.24 -17.95
N CYS A 121 -0.09 10.34 -18.80
CA CYS A 121 -0.72 10.03 -20.08
C CYS A 121 -2.13 9.45 -19.90
N GLY A 122 -2.31 8.53 -18.95
CA GLY A 122 -3.63 7.96 -18.66
C GLY A 122 -4.63 9.01 -18.18
N VAL A 123 -4.22 9.94 -17.31
CA VAL A 123 -5.06 11.05 -16.85
C VAL A 123 -5.39 12.02 -18.00
N LEU A 124 -4.44 12.30 -18.89
CA LEU A 124 -4.68 13.12 -20.07
C LEU A 124 -5.73 12.48 -21.00
N ILE A 125 -5.65 11.16 -21.23
CA ILE A 125 -6.65 10.43 -22.02
C ILE A 125 -8.03 10.51 -21.35
N LEU A 126 -8.10 10.30 -20.04
CA LEU A 126 -9.36 10.41 -19.29
C LEU A 126 -9.98 11.80 -19.43
N PHE A 127 -9.17 12.84 -19.28
CA PHE A 127 -9.60 14.22 -19.43
C PHE A 127 -10.15 14.48 -20.84
N VAL A 128 -9.39 14.17 -21.89
CA VAL A 128 -9.80 14.43 -23.29
C VAL A 128 -11.04 13.62 -23.69
N THR A 129 -11.15 12.37 -23.22
CA THR A 129 -12.30 11.51 -23.56
C THR A 129 -13.57 11.81 -22.78
N SER A 130 -13.47 12.60 -21.71
CA SER A 130 -14.61 13.04 -20.90
C SER A 130 -15.29 14.33 -21.38
N PHE A 131 -14.75 15.00 -22.41
CA PHE A 131 -15.42 16.17 -23.00
C PHE A 131 -16.75 15.79 -23.65
N PRO A 132 -17.78 16.65 -23.60
CA PRO A 132 -19.08 16.38 -24.22
C PRO A 132 -18.98 15.96 -25.70
N ALA A 133 -18.16 16.67 -26.48
CA ALA A 133 -17.92 16.33 -27.89
C ALA A 133 -17.32 14.91 -28.05
N SER A 134 -16.36 14.53 -27.21
CA SER A 134 -15.76 13.19 -27.23
C SER A 134 -16.75 12.09 -26.82
N LEU A 135 -17.62 12.39 -25.86
CA LEU A 135 -18.69 11.49 -25.40
C LEU A 135 -19.72 11.23 -26.49
N GLU A 136 -20.15 12.26 -27.22
CA GLU A 136 -21.07 12.14 -28.35
C GLU A 136 -20.52 11.25 -29.48
N HIS A 137 -19.21 11.31 -29.72
CA HIS A 137 -18.53 10.45 -30.71
C HIS A 137 -18.21 9.03 -30.17
N GLY A 138 -18.67 8.68 -28.96
CA GLY A 138 -18.52 7.34 -28.38
C GLY A 138 -17.13 7.04 -27.78
N ALA A 139 -16.26 8.05 -27.61
CA ALA A 139 -14.91 7.85 -27.09
C ALA A 139 -14.87 7.62 -25.56
N GLY A 140 -15.97 7.90 -24.84
CA GLY A 140 -16.00 7.90 -23.37
C GLY A 140 -15.63 6.59 -22.71
N LEU A 141 -16.29 5.47 -23.06
CA LEU A 141 -16.03 4.17 -22.43
C LEU A 141 -14.66 3.57 -22.83
N PRO A 142 -14.28 3.52 -24.12
CA PRO A 142 -12.94 3.05 -24.50
C PRO A 142 -11.83 3.91 -23.91
N GLY A 143 -12.01 5.23 -23.89
CA GLY A 143 -11.08 6.19 -23.28
C GLY A 143 -10.90 5.95 -21.79
N LEU A 144 -12.00 5.73 -21.05
CA LEU A 144 -11.97 5.36 -19.64
C LEU A 144 -11.17 4.07 -19.40
N ILE A 145 -11.44 2.99 -20.14
CA ILE A 145 -10.75 1.70 -19.94
C ILE A 145 -9.24 1.84 -20.16
N VAL A 146 -8.84 2.49 -21.27
CA VAL A 146 -7.43 2.72 -21.57
C VAL A 146 -6.78 3.59 -20.48
N ALA A 147 -7.46 4.64 -20.04
CA ALA A 147 -6.97 5.49 -18.97
C ALA A 147 -6.76 4.72 -17.66
N LEU A 148 -7.74 3.94 -17.21
CA LEU A 148 -7.65 3.17 -15.95
C LEU A 148 -6.51 2.15 -15.97
N VAL A 149 -6.27 1.49 -17.11
CA VAL A 149 -5.14 0.56 -17.26
C VAL A 149 -3.80 1.29 -17.13
N LEU A 150 -3.62 2.40 -17.85
CA LEU A 150 -2.39 3.19 -17.80
C LEU A 150 -2.15 3.80 -16.41
N ILE A 151 -3.20 4.37 -15.82
CA ILE A 151 -3.13 4.99 -14.48
C ILE A 151 -2.73 3.94 -13.45
N GLY A 152 -3.39 2.77 -13.41
CA GLY A 152 -3.02 1.74 -12.45
C GLY A 152 -1.62 1.17 -12.67
N LEU A 153 -1.16 1.04 -13.92
CA LEU A 153 0.22 0.66 -14.21
C LEU A 153 1.22 1.70 -13.67
N GLY A 154 0.92 2.99 -13.87
CA GLY A 154 1.73 4.09 -13.35
C GLY A 154 1.76 4.12 -11.82
N PHE A 155 0.62 3.90 -11.17
CA PHE A 155 0.51 3.80 -9.71
C PHE A 155 1.32 2.64 -9.17
N GLY A 156 1.32 1.50 -9.88
CA GLY A 156 2.15 0.35 -9.55
C GLY A 156 3.63 0.70 -9.47
N GLY A 157 4.15 1.46 -10.44
CA GLY A 157 5.53 1.93 -10.45
C GLY A 157 5.87 2.89 -9.32
N ILE A 158 4.94 3.76 -8.93
CA ILE A 158 5.14 4.74 -7.84
C ILE A 158 5.05 4.06 -6.48
N LYS A 159 3.91 3.43 -6.19
CA LYS A 159 3.55 2.89 -4.86
C LYS A 159 4.54 1.85 -4.34
N SER A 160 5.09 1.03 -5.23
CA SER A 160 6.06 0.00 -4.86
C SER A 160 7.45 0.54 -4.55
N ASN A 161 7.78 1.77 -4.96
CA ASN A 161 9.15 2.27 -4.99
C ASN A 161 9.40 3.53 -4.15
N VAL A 162 8.39 4.37 -3.91
CA VAL A 162 8.56 5.61 -3.13
C VAL A 162 8.98 5.34 -1.69
N ALA A 163 8.22 4.51 -0.96
CA ALA A 163 8.52 4.21 0.44
C ALA A 163 9.89 3.51 0.65
N PRO A 164 10.30 2.54 -0.18
CA PRO A 164 11.67 2.02 -0.15
C PRO A 164 12.73 3.08 -0.48
N LEU A 165 12.51 3.92 -1.50
CA LEU A 165 13.49 4.96 -1.85
C LEU A 165 13.67 5.98 -0.72
N ILE A 166 12.59 6.35 -0.02
CA ILE A 166 12.65 7.18 1.19
C ILE A 166 13.51 6.54 2.27
N ALA A 167 13.33 5.23 2.51
CA ALA A 167 14.12 4.48 3.48
C ALA A 167 15.62 4.55 3.14
N GLU A 168 15.98 4.45 1.86
CA GLU A 168 17.37 4.50 1.39
C GLU A 168 18.04 5.87 1.56
N GLN A 169 17.26 6.94 1.70
CA GLN A 169 17.82 8.27 1.92
C GLN A 169 18.29 8.49 3.35
N TYR A 170 17.87 7.62 4.28
CA TYR A 170 18.28 7.69 5.67
C TYR A 170 19.25 6.57 6.01
N SER A 171 20.52 6.92 6.22
CA SER A 171 21.51 5.99 6.76
C SER A 171 21.30 5.89 8.27
N ARG A 172 21.01 4.69 8.78
CA ARG A 172 20.82 4.45 10.22
C ARG A 172 22.12 4.81 10.96
N LYS A 173 22.08 5.87 11.77
CA LYS A 173 23.18 6.29 12.64
C LYS A 173 23.06 5.61 14.01
N PRO A 174 24.18 5.41 14.74
CA PRO A 174 24.12 4.93 16.12
C PRO A 174 23.42 5.94 17.03
N LEU A 175 22.95 5.46 18.19
CA LEU A 175 22.43 6.30 19.27
C LEU A 175 23.51 7.30 19.68
N ARG A 176 23.11 8.57 19.81
CA ARG A 176 24.05 9.67 20.05
C ARG A 176 23.42 10.77 20.89
N ILE A 177 24.21 11.39 21.74
CA ILE A 177 23.73 12.49 22.59
C ILE A 177 23.94 13.83 21.89
N LYS A 178 22.91 14.69 21.94
CA LYS A 178 23.00 16.07 21.46
C LYS A 178 22.41 17.03 22.46
N SER A 179 23.13 18.12 22.72
CA SER A 179 22.62 19.25 23.48
C SER A 179 21.69 20.09 22.60
N LEU A 180 20.45 20.26 23.03
CA LEU A 180 19.42 21.05 22.35
C LEU A 180 19.63 22.56 22.57
N ALA A 181 18.94 23.37 21.76
CA ALA A 181 18.87 24.82 21.94
C ALA A 181 18.10 25.13 23.24
N GLY A 182 18.83 25.23 24.34
CA GLY A 182 18.28 25.32 25.70
C GLY A 182 19.13 24.63 26.78
N GLY A 183 20.18 23.89 26.39
CA GLY A 183 21.09 23.21 27.32
C GLY A 183 20.63 21.82 27.77
N GLU A 184 19.41 21.40 27.41
CA GLU A 184 18.91 20.03 27.63
C GLU A 184 19.71 19.02 26.79
N LYS A 185 20.25 17.98 27.43
CA LYS A 185 20.82 16.82 26.73
C LYS A 185 19.69 15.90 26.30
N ALA A 186 19.69 15.49 25.05
CA ALA A 186 18.72 14.54 24.52
C ALA A 186 19.41 13.46 23.68
N ILE A 187 18.83 12.27 23.65
CA ILE A 187 19.30 11.16 22.85
C ILE A 187 18.66 11.25 21.48
N ILE A 188 19.48 11.28 20.42
CA ILE A 188 18.98 11.13 19.06
C ILE A 188 18.75 9.65 18.81
N ASP A 189 17.47 9.29 18.71
CA ASP A 189 17.05 7.93 18.43
C ASP A 189 16.81 7.75 16.92
N PRO A 190 17.57 6.87 16.24
CA PRO A 190 17.38 6.62 14.81
C PRO A 190 16.04 5.97 14.49
N ASP A 191 15.47 5.16 15.39
CA ASP A 191 14.20 4.48 15.17
C ASP A 191 13.03 5.47 15.32
N LEU A 192 13.09 6.38 16.28
CA LEU A 192 12.15 7.51 16.39
C LEU A 192 12.21 8.42 15.15
N THR A 193 13.41 8.62 14.60
CA THR A 193 13.61 9.40 13.38
C THR A 193 12.94 8.73 12.17
N ILE A 194 13.16 7.42 11.98
CA ILE A 194 12.51 6.63 10.92
C ILE A 194 10.99 6.64 11.08
N GLN A 195 10.48 6.42 12.30
CA GLN A 195 9.05 6.49 12.59
C GLN A 195 8.47 7.88 12.25
N THR A 196 9.20 8.96 12.56
CA THR A 196 8.78 10.32 12.23
C THR A 196 8.76 10.56 10.70
N ILE A 197 9.75 10.05 9.97
CA ILE A 197 9.79 10.13 8.50
C ILE A 197 8.55 9.44 7.90
N TYR A 198 8.28 8.20 8.31
CA TYR A 198 7.13 7.45 7.82
C TYR A 198 5.80 8.04 8.29
N GLY A 199 5.72 8.55 9.53
CA GLY A 199 4.53 9.25 10.02
C GLY A 199 4.19 10.48 9.16
N ARG A 200 5.19 11.30 8.83
CA ARG A 200 5.00 12.45 7.92
C ARG A 200 4.64 12.00 6.49
N TYR A 201 5.27 10.94 6.01
CA TYR A 201 4.95 10.35 4.70
C TYR A 201 3.48 9.89 4.62
N TYR A 202 2.96 9.19 5.63
CA TYR A 202 1.55 8.78 5.65
C TYR A 202 0.58 9.97 5.76
N TRP A 203 0.96 11.04 6.47
CA TRP A 203 0.17 12.28 6.46
C TRP A 203 0.05 12.90 5.07
N VAL A 204 1.12 12.88 4.27
CA VAL A 204 1.08 13.33 2.86
C VAL A 204 0.06 12.51 2.05
N ILE A 205 0.03 11.20 2.23
CA ILE A 205 -0.95 10.32 1.56
C ILE A 205 -2.39 10.68 1.96
N ASN A 206 -2.62 10.91 3.26
CA ASN A 206 -3.95 11.29 3.75
C ASN A 206 -4.38 12.65 3.20
N ALA A 207 -3.48 13.63 3.10
CA ALA A 207 -3.76 14.92 2.50
C ALA A 207 -4.19 14.79 1.02
N GLY A 208 -3.54 13.92 0.25
CA GLY A 208 -3.95 13.63 -1.14
C GLY A 208 -5.37 13.06 -1.23
N SER A 209 -5.81 12.31 -0.22
CA SER A 209 -7.14 11.70 -0.22
C SER A 209 -8.28 12.71 -0.05
N LEU A 210 -8.01 13.92 0.44
CA LEU A 210 -8.99 15.00 0.57
C LEU A 210 -9.46 15.55 -0.78
N SER A 211 -8.80 15.16 -1.88
CA SER A 211 -9.19 15.49 -3.26
C SER A 211 -10.58 15.00 -3.67
N VAL A 212 -11.18 14.07 -2.93
CA VAL A 212 -12.60 13.68 -3.09
C VAL A 212 -13.51 14.90 -3.04
N ILE A 213 -13.26 15.84 -2.11
CA ILE A 213 -14.13 17.01 -1.88
C ILE A 213 -14.22 17.91 -3.13
N PRO A 214 -13.11 18.44 -3.67
CA PRO A 214 -13.17 19.27 -4.87
C PRO A 214 -13.60 18.48 -6.11
N ALA A 215 -13.26 17.18 -6.22
CA ALA A 215 -13.66 16.35 -7.36
C ALA A 215 -15.18 16.18 -7.43
N SER A 216 -15.82 15.75 -6.34
CA SER A 216 -17.28 15.59 -6.27
C SER A 216 -18.03 16.93 -6.40
N TRP A 217 -17.43 18.03 -5.94
CA TRP A 217 -18.03 19.36 -6.14
C TRP A 217 -18.00 19.79 -7.61
N LEU A 218 -16.88 19.58 -8.31
CA LEU A 218 -16.76 19.89 -9.74
C LEU A 218 -17.64 19.01 -10.61
N GLU A 219 -17.75 17.73 -10.27
CA GLU A 219 -18.71 16.80 -10.89
C GLU A 219 -20.13 17.36 -10.83
N LEU A 220 -20.57 17.79 -9.64
CA LEU A 220 -21.93 18.29 -9.42
C LEU A 220 -22.19 19.65 -10.06
N LYS A 221 -21.21 20.56 -10.06
CA LYS A 221 -21.40 21.97 -10.47
C LYS A 221 -20.99 22.29 -11.90
N VAL A 222 -20.05 21.53 -12.46
CA VAL A 222 -19.51 21.79 -13.80
C VAL A 222 -19.73 20.58 -14.70
N SER A 223 -18.93 19.53 -14.51
CA SER A 223 -19.00 18.25 -15.24
C SER A 223 -17.80 17.38 -14.84
N PHE A 224 -17.80 16.13 -15.29
CA PHE A 224 -16.71 15.16 -15.07
C PHE A 224 -15.37 15.60 -15.66
N TRP A 225 -15.34 16.27 -16.81
CA TRP A 225 -14.08 16.74 -17.41
C TRP A 225 -13.33 17.72 -16.48
N ALA A 226 -14.06 18.54 -15.73
CA ALA A 226 -13.47 19.48 -14.78
C ALA A 226 -12.90 18.74 -13.56
N ALA A 227 -13.59 17.70 -13.08
CA ALA A 227 -13.08 16.83 -12.03
C ALA A 227 -11.79 16.11 -12.47
N PHE A 228 -11.70 15.66 -13.72
CA PHE A 228 -10.50 15.00 -14.27
C PHE A 228 -9.37 15.96 -14.69
N LEU A 229 -9.66 17.26 -14.85
CA LEU A 229 -8.64 18.30 -15.03
C LEU A 229 -7.82 18.52 -13.76
N LEU A 230 -8.43 18.41 -12.58
CA LEU A 230 -7.74 18.56 -11.30
C LEU A 230 -6.48 17.68 -11.19
N PRO A 231 -6.57 16.35 -11.33
CA PRO A 231 -5.37 15.52 -11.27
C PRO A 231 -4.39 15.85 -12.40
N LEU A 232 -4.86 16.17 -13.62
CA LEU A 232 -3.98 16.52 -14.74
C LEU A 232 -3.07 17.71 -14.40
N CYS A 233 -3.62 18.78 -13.83
CA CYS A 233 -2.85 19.92 -13.34
C CYS A 233 -1.92 19.52 -12.18
N PHE A 234 -2.39 18.64 -11.30
CA PHE A 234 -1.64 18.18 -10.14
C PHE A 234 -0.39 17.36 -10.53
N TRP A 235 -0.42 16.63 -11.66
CA TRP A 235 0.72 15.86 -12.17
C TRP A 235 1.93 16.71 -12.59
N VAL A 236 1.79 18.04 -12.73
CA VAL A 236 2.93 18.94 -12.93
C VAL A 236 3.86 18.95 -11.70
N LEU A 237 3.30 18.85 -10.50
CA LEU A 237 4.04 18.88 -9.24
C LEU A 237 5.02 17.71 -9.08
N PRO A 238 4.62 16.42 -9.21
CA PRO A 238 5.55 15.31 -9.10
C PRO A 238 6.58 15.31 -10.22
N VAL A 239 6.23 15.73 -11.44
CA VAL A 239 7.20 15.88 -12.55
C VAL A 239 8.29 16.88 -12.17
N GLY A 240 7.92 18.07 -11.68
CA GLY A 240 8.88 19.05 -11.20
C GLY A 240 9.74 18.55 -10.04
N ALA A 241 9.11 17.89 -9.05
CA ALA A 241 9.81 17.36 -7.88
C ALA A 241 10.83 16.26 -8.26
N LEU A 242 10.50 15.39 -9.22
CA LEU A 242 11.41 14.36 -9.71
C LEU A 242 12.57 14.94 -10.53
N ILE A 243 12.32 15.98 -11.34
CA ILE A 243 13.39 16.68 -12.07
C ILE A 243 14.39 17.31 -11.09
N VAL A 244 13.88 18.02 -10.07
CA VAL A 244 14.73 18.65 -9.03
C VAL A 244 15.45 17.60 -8.17
N GLY A 245 14.81 16.46 -7.93
CA GLY A 245 15.37 15.38 -7.10
C GLY A 245 16.40 14.48 -7.81
N ARG A 246 16.46 14.48 -9.15
CA ARG A 246 17.24 13.52 -9.96
C ARG A 246 18.69 13.31 -9.54
N GLY A 247 19.36 14.35 -9.04
CA GLY A 247 20.77 14.30 -8.61
C GLY A 247 20.98 14.25 -7.10
N ARG A 248 19.91 14.21 -6.30
CA ARG A 248 19.99 14.32 -4.83
C ARG A 248 19.73 13.01 -4.09
N TYR A 249 19.25 11.98 -4.78
CA TYR A 249 18.91 10.70 -4.17
C TYR A 249 20.08 9.72 -4.22
N ASN A 250 20.30 9.03 -3.11
CA ASN A 250 21.12 7.82 -3.11
C ASN A 250 20.27 6.67 -3.66
N VAL A 251 20.64 6.16 -4.85
CA VAL A 251 19.89 5.09 -5.53
C VAL A 251 20.75 3.84 -5.55
N GLN A 252 20.30 2.81 -4.82
CA GLN A 252 20.95 1.50 -4.85
C GLN A 252 20.76 0.81 -6.20
N LYS A 253 21.76 0.04 -6.62
CA LYS A 253 21.69 -0.74 -7.87
C LYS A 253 20.69 -1.90 -7.73
N PRO A 254 19.97 -2.28 -8.80
CA PRO A 254 19.04 -3.42 -8.76
C PRO A 254 19.76 -4.73 -8.38
N THR A 255 19.33 -5.38 -7.30
CA THR A 255 19.92 -6.62 -6.74
C THR A 255 19.16 -7.90 -7.13
N GLY A 256 18.15 -7.78 -8.01
CA GLY A 256 17.29 -8.88 -8.46
C GLY A 256 16.04 -9.02 -7.59
N SER A 257 14.94 -9.49 -8.21
CA SER A 257 13.64 -9.56 -7.54
C SER A 257 13.46 -10.83 -6.70
N ILE A 258 13.28 -10.64 -5.39
CA ILE A 258 12.89 -11.70 -4.44
C ILE A 258 11.54 -12.33 -4.85
N VAL A 259 10.61 -11.52 -5.34
CA VAL A 259 9.28 -11.97 -5.78
C VAL A 259 9.39 -12.94 -6.96
N ILE A 260 10.25 -12.67 -7.95
CA ILE A 260 10.49 -13.62 -9.06
C ILE A 260 11.06 -14.95 -8.55
N LYS A 261 12.04 -14.90 -7.63
CA LYS A 261 12.61 -16.12 -7.04
C LYS A 261 11.53 -16.94 -6.34
N ALA A 262 10.69 -16.30 -5.52
CA ALA A 262 9.58 -16.95 -4.85
C ALA A 262 8.58 -17.58 -5.84
N MET A 263 8.18 -16.86 -6.90
CA MET A 263 7.29 -17.38 -7.94
C MET A 263 7.84 -18.64 -8.62
N ARG A 264 9.17 -18.68 -8.88
CA ARG A 264 9.82 -19.87 -9.45
C ARG A 264 9.82 -21.04 -8.47
N VAL A 265 10.07 -20.79 -7.18
CA VAL A 265 9.99 -21.81 -6.13
C VAL A 265 8.58 -22.40 -6.04
N PHE A 266 7.54 -21.55 -6.06
CA PHE A 266 6.15 -22.00 -6.11
C PHE A 266 5.86 -22.87 -7.33
N TRP A 267 6.32 -22.44 -8.51
CA TRP A 267 6.10 -23.16 -9.75
C TRP A 267 6.73 -24.56 -9.74
N VAL A 268 7.95 -24.68 -9.22
CA VAL A 268 8.63 -25.97 -9.06
C VAL A 268 7.91 -26.84 -8.04
N GLY A 269 7.53 -26.29 -6.89
CA GLY A 269 6.79 -27.03 -5.86
C GLY A 269 5.41 -27.51 -6.35
N LEU A 270 4.71 -26.71 -7.15
CA LEU A 270 3.42 -27.09 -7.74
C LEU A 270 3.57 -28.24 -8.74
N LYS A 271 4.56 -28.16 -9.63
CA LYS A 271 4.86 -29.24 -10.59
C LYS A 271 5.30 -30.55 -9.91
N ARG A 272 5.89 -30.46 -8.72
CA ARG A 272 6.41 -31.60 -7.96
C ARG A 272 5.51 -31.98 -6.78
N GLY A 273 4.21 -32.08 -7.04
CA GLY A 273 3.25 -32.67 -6.09
C GLY A 273 2.82 -31.75 -4.94
N ARG A 274 2.83 -30.43 -5.14
CA ARG A 274 2.44 -29.42 -4.12
C ARG A 274 3.34 -29.41 -2.88
N ASN A 275 4.59 -29.84 -3.03
CA ASN A 275 5.57 -29.81 -1.96
C ASN A 275 6.67 -28.76 -2.24
N LEU A 276 6.74 -27.74 -1.40
CA LEU A 276 7.77 -26.70 -1.50
C LEU A 276 9.19 -27.23 -1.19
N ASP A 277 9.33 -28.33 -0.43
CA ASP A 277 10.64 -28.97 -0.21
C ASP A 277 11.27 -29.49 -1.51
N ALA A 278 10.43 -29.87 -2.48
CA ALA A 278 10.91 -30.38 -3.76
C ALA A 278 11.58 -29.29 -4.62
N ALA A 279 11.46 -28.02 -4.22
CA ALA A 279 12.13 -26.87 -4.83
C ALA A 279 13.46 -26.50 -4.14
N LYS A 280 13.86 -27.22 -3.08
CA LYS A 280 15.18 -27.05 -2.46
C LYS A 280 16.28 -27.46 -3.43
N PRO A 281 17.34 -26.65 -3.63
CA PRO A 281 18.52 -27.04 -4.37
C PRO A 281 19.08 -28.42 -3.99
N SER A 282 19.12 -28.76 -2.69
CA SER A 282 19.59 -30.08 -2.22
C SER A 282 18.79 -31.25 -2.80
N MET A 283 17.47 -31.10 -2.91
CA MET A 283 16.55 -32.11 -3.46
C MET A 283 16.53 -32.07 -4.99
N LEU A 284 16.72 -30.89 -5.59
CA LEU A 284 16.81 -30.71 -7.03
C LEU A 284 18.09 -31.33 -7.60
N ALA A 285 19.22 -31.18 -6.91
CA ALA A 285 20.50 -31.77 -7.29
C ALA A 285 20.46 -33.31 -7.28
N GLN A 286 19.69 -33.92 -6.38
CA GLN A 286 19.47 -35.37 -6.36
C GLN A 286 18.63 -35.87 -7.55
N ALA A 287 17.67 -35.07 -8.01
CA ALA A 287 16.78 -35.44 -9.12
C ALA A 287 17.35 -35.09 -10.51
N HIS A 288 18.04 -33.95 -10.64
CA HIS A 288 18.65 -33.44 -11.88
C HIS A 288 19.93 -32.65 -11.54
N PRO A 289 21.11 -33.30 -11.59
CA PRO A 289 22.40 -32.69 -11.24
C PRO A 289 22.76 -31.44 -12.06
N GLU A 290 22.26 -31.32 -13.29
CA GLU A 290 22.50 -30.17 -14.18
C GLU A 290 21.75 -28.89 -13.77
N THR A 291 20.75 -28.98 -12.87
CA THR A 291 19.83 -27.86 -12.60
C THR A 291 20.39 -26.93 -11.52
N THR A 292 21.05 -25.85 -11.94
CA THR A 292 21.45 -24.76 -11.03
C THR A 292 20.32 -23.75 -10.88
N VAL A 293 19.95 -23.45 -9.63
CA VAL A 293 18.88 -22.50 -9.29
C VAL A 293 19.43 -21.27 -8.55
N PRO A 294 18.83 -20.08 -8.71
CA PRO A 294 19.33 -18.83 -8.12
C PRO A 294 18.91 -18.58 -6.66
N TRP A 295 18.46 -19.62 -5.94
CA TRP A 295 18.06 -19.59 -4.54
C TRP A 295 18.70 -20.74 -3.76
N ASP A 296 18.80 -20.60 -2.44
CA ASP A 296 19.33 -21.61 -1.53
C ASP A 296 18.21 -22.34 -0.77
N ASP A 297 18.58 -23.38 -0.02
CA ASP A 297 17.64 -24.15 0.82
C ASP A 297 17.03 -23.27 1.93
N ALA A 298 17.82 -22.35 2.49
CA ALA A 298 17.38 -21.43 3.54
C ALA A 298 16.25 -20.52 3.04
N PHE A 299 16.36 -19.98 1.81
CA PHE A 299 15.31 -19.19 1.19
C PHE A 299 13.99 -19.95 1.08
N VAL A 300 14.01 -21.24 0.73
CA VAL A 300 12.80 -22.06 0.63
C VAL A 300 12.15 -22.26 2.00
N GLU A 301 12.95 -22.47 3.05
CA GLU A 301 12.46 -22.57 4.43
C GLU A 301 11.88 -21.26 4.95
N GLU A 302 12.58 -20.15 4.71
CA GLU A 302 12.11 -18.82 5.07
C GLU A 302 10.80 -18.46 4.33
N LEU A 303 10.68 -18.85 3.05
CA LEU A 303 9.46 -18.65 2.27
C LEU A 303 8.28 -19.44 2.84
N LYS A 304 8.51 -20.70 3.25
CA LYS A 304 7.48 -21.52 3.92
C LYS A 304 7.01 -20.89 5.23
N ARG A 305 7.94 -20.41 6.06
CA ARG A 305 7.60 -19.72 7.32
C ARG A 305 6.78 -18.46 7.04
N ALA A 306 7.17 -17.67 6.04
CA ALA A 306 6.42 -16.49 5.62
C ALA A 306 5.00 -16.83 5.14
N LEU A 307 4.81 -17.93 4.39
CA LEU A 307 3.51 -18.40 3.95
C LEU A 307 2.59 -18.80 5.10
N VAL A 308 3.13 -19.51 6.09
CA VAL A 308 2.37 -19.89 7.31
C VAL A 308 1.95 -18.64 8.07
N ALA A 309 2.86 -17.66 8.23
CA ALA A 309 2.52 -16.37 8.84
C ALA A 309 1.42 -15.62 8.06
N CYS A 310 1.46 -15.68 6.72
CA CYS A 310 0.44 -15.06 5.86
C CYS A 310 -0.89 -15.81 5.83
N SER A 311 -1.03 -16.98 6.46
CA SER A 311 -2.30 -17.71 6.51
C SER A 311 -3.43 -16.93 7.19
N VAL A 312 -3.08 -16.00 8.09
CA VAL A 312 -4.02 -15.05 8.71
C VAL A 312 -4.69 -14.15 7.67
N PHE A 313 -4.06 -13.94 6.52
CA PHE A 313 -4.58 -13.07 5.47
C PHE A 313 -5.76 -13.67 4.69
N CYS A 314 -6.08 -14.96 4.88
CA CYS A 314 -7.15 -15.63 4.16
C CYS A 314 -8.55 -15.00 4.37
N VAL A 315 -8.75 -14.23 5.44
CA VAL A 315 -10.02 -13.52 5.70
C VAL A 315 -10.15 -12.20 4.93
N PHE A 316 -9.02 -11.61 4.53
CA PHE A 316 -8.99 -10.27 3.96
C PHE A 316 -9.69 -10.15 2.61
N PRO A 317 -9.66 -11.14 1.69
CA PRO A 317 -10.43 -11.04 0.45
C PRO A 317 -11.92 -10.76 0.68
N ILE A 318 -12.53 -11.43 1.67
CA ILE A 318 -13.94 -11.21 2.05
C ILE A 318 -14.11 -9.83 2.69
N PHE A 319 -13.20 -9.44 3.60
CA PHE A 319 -13.19 -8.11 4.19
C PHE A 319 -13.16 -7.00 3.12
N TRP A 320 -12.30 -7.13 2.10
CA TRP A 320 -12.18 -6.14 1.03
C TRP A 320 -13.40 -6.05 0.13
N VAL A 321 -14.10 -7.17 -0.11
CA VAL A 321 -15.39 -7.14 -0.82
C VAL A 321 -16.38 -6.29 -0.03
N CYS A 322 -16.57 -6.59 1.25
CA CYS A 322 -17.49 -5.86 2.14
C CYS A 322 -17.12 -4.37 2.26
N TYR A 323 -15.82 -4.08 2.38
CA TYR A 323 -15.29 -2.72 2.37
C TYR A 323 -15.63 -1.99 1.08
N GLY A 324 -15.38 -2.61 -0.08
CA GLY A 324 -15.63 -2.00 -1.39
C GLY A 324 -17.10 -1.57 -1.58
N GLN A 325 -18.04 -2.34 -1.04
CA GLN A 325 -19.48 -2.06 -1.15
C GLN A 325 -19.92 -0.79 -0.43
N THR A 326 -19.13 -0.27 0.52
CA THR A 326 -19.41 1.02 1.15
C THR A 326 -19.21 2.20 0.21
N ASN A 327 -18.41 2.05 -0.85
CA ASN A 327 -18.14 3.14 -1.79
C ASN A 327 -19.17 3.23 -2.92
N SER A 328 -20.04 2.23 -3.05
CA SER A 328 -21.05 2.15 -4.11
C SER A 328 -22.43 2.35 -3.51
N ASN A 329 -22.88 3.60 -3.27
CA ASN A 329 -24.30 3.76 -2.95
C ASN A 329 -24.98 5.13 -3.15
N LEU A 330 -26.27 4.99 -3.45
CA LEU A 330 -27.33 5.93 -3.81
C LEU A 330 -27.97 6.65 -2.60
N VAL A 331 -27.34 6.60 -1.42
CA VAL A 331 -27.90 7.12 -0.16
C VAL A 331 -27.21 8.42 0.23
N SER A 332 -27.93 9.37 0.83
CA SER A 332 -27.34 10.60 1.37
C SER A 332 -26.11 10.31 2.25
N VAL A 333 -25.02 11.04 2.00
CA VAL A 333 -23.75 10.91 2.73
C VAL A 333 -23.94 10.98 4.24
N PHE A 334 -24.89 11.80 4.73
CA PHE A 334 -25.16 11.94 6.16
C PHE A 334 -25.62 10.62 6.81
N LEU A 335 -26.46 9.85 6.12
CA LEU A 335 -26.93 8.55 6.61
C LEU A 335 -25.83 7.46 6.50
N GLN A 336 -24.81 7.69 5.68
CA GLN A 336 -23.65 6.79 5.53
C GLN A 336 -22.55 7.06 6.58
N VAL A 337 -22.57 8.20 7.30
CA VAL A 337 -21.53 8.54 8.29
C VAL A 337 -21.27 7.42 9.30
N PRO A 338 -22.30 6.77 9.91
CA PRO A 338 -22.07 5.68 10.85
C PRO A 338 -21.38 4.47 10.19
N VAL A 339 -21.77 4.16 8.95
CA VAL A 339 -21.19 3.04 8.18
C VAL A 339 -19.72 3.32 7.89
N TYR A 340 -19.39 4.50 7.34
CA TYR A 340 -17.99 4.88 7.10
C TYR A 340 -17.15 4.87 8.38
N THR A 341 -17.71 5.34 9.50
CA THR A 341 -17.01 5.33 10.80
C THR A 341 -16.71 3.90 11.26
N MET A 342 -17.69 3.00 11.18
CA MET A 342 -17.50 1.60 11.56
C MET A 342 -16.53 0.88 10.62
N THR A 343 -16.59 1.16 9.32
CA THR A 343 -15.68 0.59 8.32
C THR A 343 -14.25 1.08 8.51
N ALA A 344 -14.05 2.36 8.82
CA ALA A 344 -12.72 2.90 9.14
C ALA A 344 -12.16 2.28 10.43
N LEU A 345 -12.99 2.12 11.47
CA LEU A 345 -12.56 1.46 12.71
C LEU A 345 -12.19 -0.01 12.48
N SER A 346 -12.99 -0.75 11.71
CA SER A 346 -12.70 -2.15 11.40
C SER A 346 -11.45 -2.31 10.55
N GLU A 347 -11.20 -1.39 9.60
CA GLU A 347 -9.96 -1.34 8.83
C GLU A 347 -8.75 -1.18 9.75
N VAL A 348 -8.76 -0.22 10.67
CA VAL A 348 -7.64 -0.01 11.60
C VAL A 348 -7.38 -1.26 12.45
N LEU A 349 -8.43 -1.87 13.02
CA LEU A 349 -8.29 -3.03 13.89
C LEU A 349 -7.81 -4.28 13.15
N ALA A 350 -8.35 -4.55 11.95
CA ALA A 350 -8.01 -5.76 11.20
C ALA A 350 -6.68 -5.60 10.44
N TYR A 351 -6.53 -4.51 9.67
CA TYR A 351 -5.37 -4.28 8.81
C TYR A 351 -4.07 -4.19 9.61
N VAL A 352 -4.04 -3.33 10.64
CA VAL A 352 -2.81 -3.05 11.38
C VAL A 352 -2.36 -4.29 12.14
N ALA A 353 -3.27 -4.93 12.89
CA ALA A 353 -2.96 -6.14 13.64
C ALA A 353 -2.56 -7.32 12.74
N GLY A 354 -3.26 -7.51 11.61
CA GLY A 354 -2.93 -8.59 10.66
C GLY A 354 -1.54 -8.41 10.05
N MET A 355 -1.20 -7.19 9.63
CA MET A 355 0.12 -6.89 9.07
C MET A 355 1.24 -7.00 10.10
N GLU A 356 1.01 -6.51 11.32
CA GLU A 356 1.96 -6.60 12.43
C GLU A 356 2.24 -8.07 12.80
N TYR A 357 1.20 -8.89 12.95
CA TYR A 357 1.34 -10.32 13.19
C TYR A 357 2.18 -11.00 12.10
N ALA A 358 1.86 -10.75 10.82
CA ALA A 358 2.58 -11.38 9.73
C ALA A 358 4.07 -10.93 9.68
N TYR A 359 4.38 -9.67 10.00
CA TYR A 359 5.76 -9.18 10.03
C TYR A 359 6.58 -9.64 11.24
N THR A 360 5.93 -9.89 12.38
CA THR A 360 6.62 -10.39 13.58
C THR A 360 6.95 -11.88 13.45
N LYS A 361 6.07 -12.66 12.79
CA LYS A 361 6.30 -14.11 12.58
C LYS A 361 7.10 -14.43 11.31
N ALA A 362 7.18 -13.52 10.33
CA ALA A 362 7.95 -13.74 9.10
C ALA A 362 9.44 -13.36 9.25
N PRO A 363 10.36 -14.06 8.57
CA PRO A 363 11.77 -13.68 8.49
C PRO A 363 11.97 -12.26 7.92
N LYS A 364 13.00 -11.55 8.40
CA LYS A 364 13.30 -10.16 7.98
C LYS A 364 13.52 -10.05 6.46
N SER A 365 14.16 -11.04 5.86
CA SER A 365 14.41 -11.19 4.40
C SER A 365 13.12 -11.31 3.57
N MET A 366 12.02 -11.76 4.17
CA MET A 366 10.76 -12.09 3.49
C MET A 366 9.66 -11.05 3.68
N ARG A 367 9.93 -9.93 4.37
CA ARG A 367 8.93 -8.89 4.62
C ARG A 367 8.32 -8.34 3.33
N SER A 368 9.09 -8.20 2.26
CA SER A 368 8.58 -7.78 0.95
C SER A 368 7.58 -8.77 0.34
N ILE A 369 7.77 -10.08 0.57
CA ILE A 369 6.84 -11.13 0.16
C ILE A 369 5.55 -11.02 0.96
N VAL A 370 5.65 -10.84 2.29
CA VAL A 370 4.48 -10.66 3.17
C VAL A 370 3.62 -9.48 2.69
N SER A 371 4.24 -8.32 2.41
CA SER A 371 3.51 -7.16 1.86
C SER A 371 2.85 -7.48 0.52
N SER A 372 3.54 -8.22 -0.35
CA SER A 372 3.01 -8.60 -1.66
C SER A 372 1.81 -9.54 -1.56
N ILE A 373 1.86 -10.54 -0.67
CA ILE A 373 0.74 -11.44 -0.42
C ILE A 373 -0.45 -10.67 0.16
N PHE A 374 -0.20 -9.71 1.04
CA PHE A 374 -1.25 -8.85 1.57
C PHE A 374 -1.95 -8.05 0.45
N LEU A 375 -1.19 -7.38 -0.43
CA LEU A 375 -1.77 -6.62 -1.56
C LEU A 375 -2.54 -7.52 -2.54
N LEU A 376 -2.12 -8.78 -2.69
CA LEU A 376 -2.88 -9.77 -3.47
C LEU A 376 -4.25 -10.04 -2.85
N THR A 377 -4.42 -9.98 -1.52
CA THR A 377 -5.74 -10.14 -0.92
C THR A 377 -6.72 -9.05 -1.32
N CYS A 378 -6.25 -7.80 -1.46
CA CYS A 378 -7.05 -6.70 -1.99
C CYS A 378 -7.48 -6.96 -3.44
N THR A 379 -6.56 -7.51 -4.24
CA THR A 379 -6.81 -7.89 -5.63
C THR A 379 -7.87 -8.99 -5.72
N ILE A 380 -7.75 -10.05 -4.91
CA ILE A 380 -8.71 -11.15 -4.85
C ILE A 380 -10.08 -10.63 -4.39
N GLY A 381 -10.13 -9.79 -3.34
CA GLY A 381 -11.37 -9.16 -2.90
C GLY A 381 -12.01 -8.31 -3.99
N SER A 382 -11.21 -7.57 -4.76
CA SER A 382 -11.70 -6.82 -5.91
C SER A 382 -12.26 -7.74 -7.01
N MET A 383 -11.59 -8.86 -7.32
CA MET A 383 -12.09 -9.85 -8.28
C MET A 383 -13.43 -10.45 -7.84
N LEU A 384 -13.59 -10.75 -6.55
CA LEU A 384 -14.86 -11.18 -5.98
C LEU A 384 -15.93 -10.07 -6.13
N GLY A 385 -15.57 -8.82 -5.89
CA GLY A 385 -16.45 -7.67 -6.14
C GLY A 385 -16.92 -7.57 -7.60
N ILE A 386 -16.03 -7.82 -8.57
CA ILE A 386 -16.41 -7.89 -10.00
C ILE A 386 -17.46 -8.98 -10.23
N THR A 387 -17.28 -10.17 -9.63
CA THR A 387 -18.25 -11.27 -9.79
C THR A 387 -19.61 -10.97 -9.18
N LEU A 388 -19.66 -10.12 -8.13
CA LEU A 388 -20.89 -9.67 -7.49
C LEU A 388 -21.52 -8.46 -8.18
N SER A 389 -20.75 -7.70 -8.97
CA SER A 389 -21.25 -6.49 -9.64
C SER A 389 -22.58 -6.64 -10.43
N PRO A 390 -22.92 -7.79 -11.06
CA PRO A 390 -24.22 -7.94 -11.73
C PRO A 390 -25.43 -7.98 -10.78
N VAL A 391 -25.20 -8.31 -9.50
CA VAL A 391 -26.23 -8.28 -8.44
C VAL A 391 -26.25 -6.96 -7.66
N SER A 392 -25.24 -6.11 -7.84
CA SER A 392 -25.15 -4.74 -7.30
C SER A 392 -26.03 -3.76 -8.08
N LYS A 393 -27.32 -4.09 -8.21
CA LYS A 393 -28.34 -3.21 -8.79
C LYS A 393 -29.68 -3.40 -8.10
N ASP A 394 -30.47 -2.32 -8.01
CA ASP A 394 -31.81 -2.41 -7.44
C ASP A 394 -32.70 -3.41 -8.20
N PRO A 395 -33.55 -4.21 -7.51
CA PRO A 395 -33.75 -4.30 -6.05
C PRO A 395 -32.83 -5.31 -5.32
N LYS A 396 -31.85 -5.91 -6.02
CA LYS A 396 -31.02 -7.03 -5.50
C LYS A 396 -29.94 -6.59 -4.51
N VAL A 397 -29.61 -5.31 -4.48
CA VAL A 397 -28.60 -4.69 -3.59
C VAL A 397 -28.84 -5.04 -2.12
N LEU A 398 -30.09 -5.05 -1.64
CA LEU A 398 -30.40 -5.42 -0.26
C LEU A 398 -29.99 -6.86 0.07
N VAL A 399 -30.28 -7.80 -0.84
CA VAL A 399 -29.93 -9.21 -0.67
C VAL A 399 -28.42 -9.38 -0.71
N GLU A 400 -27.72 -8.63 -1.57
CA GLU A 400 -26.26 -8.62 -1.62
C GLU A 400 -25.67 -8.16 -0.28
N TYR A 401 -26.06 -7.00 0.25
CA TYR A 401 -25.56 -6.52 1.55
C TYR A 401 -25.88 -7.47 2.72
N ALA A 402 -27.07 -8.05 2.75
CA ALA A 402 -27.45 -9.03 3.77
C ALA A 402 -26.61 -10.31 3.66
N SER A 403 -26.39 -10.81 2.45
CA SER A 403 -25.56 -11.99 2.20
C SER A 403 -24.10 -11.77 2.59
N LEU A 404 -23.52 -10.62 2.23
CA LEU A 404 -22.13 -10.26 2.57
C LEU A 404 -21.94 -10.10 4.08
N SER A 405 -22.91 -9.50 4.77
CA SER A 405 -22.90 -9.40 6.23
C SER A 405 -22.92 -10.78 6.89
N GLY A 406 -23.76 -11.70 6.39
CA GLY A 406 -23.81 -13.08 6.86
C GLY A 406 -22.51 -13.85 6.61
N VAL A 407 -21.94 -13.73 5.41
CA VAL A 407 -20.64 -14.33 5.06
C VAL A 407 -19.52 -13.78 5.95
N MET A 408 -19.53 -12.47 6.24
CA MET A 408 -18.53 -11.86 7.12
C MET A 408 -18.65 -12.37 8.56
N LEU A 409 -19.87 -12.56 9.07
CA LEU A 409 -20.11 -13.15 10.39
C LEU A 409 -19.60 -14.59 10.47
N VAL A 410 -19.92 -15.41 9.47
CA VAL A 410 -19.41 -16.79 9.38
C VAL A 410 -17.87 -16.79 9.30
N THR A 411 -17.29 -15.89 8.50
CA THR A 411 -15.83 -15.76 8.37
C THR A 411 -15.18 -15.39 9.70
N ALA A 412 -15.79 -14.48 10.47
CA ALA A 412 -15.31 -14.10 11.80
C ALA A 412 -15.36 -15.29 12.77
N VAL A 413 -16.43 -16.08 12.77
CA VAL A 413 -16.54 -17.29 13.61
C VAL A 413 -15.48 -18.33 13.21
N LEU A 414 -15.33 -18.60 11.91
CA LEU A 414 -14.31 -19.54 11.42
C LEU A 414 -12.89 -19.08 11.76
N PHE A 415 -12.63 -17.77 11.68
CA PHE A 415 -11.35 -17.19 12.07
C PHE A 415 -11.06 -17.40 13.56
N LEU A 416 -12.03 -17.13 14.43
CA LEU A 416 -11.90 -17.37 15.87
C LEU A 416 -11.66 -18.84 16.19
N LEU A 417 -12.34 -19.76 15.51
CA LEU A 417 -12.15 -21.20 15.71
C LEU A 417 -10.78 -21.69 15.22
N ALA A 418 -10.32 -21.19 14.08
CA ALA A 418 -9.04 -21.59 13.47
C ALA A 418 -7.83 -20.98 14.21
N PHE A 419 -7.90 -19.70 14.57
CA PHE A 419 -6.77 -18.95 15.10
C PHE A 419 -6.84 -18.68 16.61
N GLY A 420 -8.00 -18.83 17.26
CA GLY A 420 -8.14 -18.61 18.70
C GLY A 420 -7.22 -19.49 19.54
N LYS A 421 -6.82 -20.66 19.03
CA LYS A 421 -5.83 -21.53 19.68
C LYS A 421 -4.45 -20.89 19.82
N TYR A 422 -4.05 -20.00 18.91
CA TYR A 422 -2.76 -19.33 18.96
C TYR A 422 -2.67 -18.30 20.09
N ASN A 423 -3.80 -17.69 20.48
CA ASN A 423 -3.84 -16.74 21.59
C ASN A 423 -3.41 -17.41 22.90
N ASN A 424 -3.90 -18.63 23.15
CA ASN A 424 -3.53 -19.41 24.34
C ASN A 424 -2.05 -19.83 24.34
N ILE A 425 -1.42 -19.98 23.18
CA ILE A 425 0.00 -20.32 23.06
C ILE A 425 0.85 -19.08 23.37
N GLU A 426 0.45 -17.92 22.86
CA GLU A 426 1.15 -16.66 23.08
C GLU A 426 1.06 -16.20 24.54
N GLU A 427 -0.11 -16.34 25.17
CA GLU A 427 -0.27 -16.10 26.62
C GLU A 427 0.66 -16.97 27.46
N LYS A 428 0.77 -18.27 27.14
CA LYS A 428 1.69 -19.18 27.84
C LYS A 428 3.16 -18.78 27.66
N MET A 429 3.55 -18.37 26.46
CA MET A 429 4.93 -17.91 26.19
C MET A 429 5.24 -16.61 26.95
N ASN A 430 4.27 -15.70 27.06
CA ASN A 430 4.42 -14.45 27.81
C ASN A 430 4.54 -14.70 29.32
N MET A 431 3.81 -15.68 29.86
CA MET A 431 3.96 -16.08 31.27
C MET A 431 5.35 -16.65 31.56
N LEU A 432 5.88 -17.52 30.68
CA LEU A 432 7.22 -18.08 30.82
C LEU A 432 8.32 -17.01 30.79
N ASN A 433 8.23 -16.05 29.87
CA ASN A 433 9.21 -14.96 29.78
C ASN A 433 9.20 -14.04 31.03
N ASN A 434 8.04 -13.87 31.67
CA ASN A 434 7.94 -13.08 32.90
C ASN A 434 8.53 -13.85 34.10
N ASP A 435 8.33 -15.17 34.16
CA ASP A 435 8.90 -16.02 35.22
C ASP A 435 10.45 -16.10 35.12
N ASP A 436 11.00 -16.14 33.90
CA ASP A 436 12.45 -16.13 33.68
C ASP A 436 13.09 -14.78 34.08
N GLY A 437 12.37 -13.67 33.88
CA GLY A 437 12.81 -12.32 34.28
C GLY A 437 12.83 -12.09 35.79
N ASP A 438 11.87 -12.67 36.54
CA ASP A 438 11.87 -12.58 38.00
C ASP A 438 12.97 -13.45 38.64
N SER A 439 13.34 -14.57 38.00
CA SER A 439 14.40 -15.46 38.51
C SER A 439 15.80 -14.85 38.46
N THR A 440 16.04 -13.86 37.58
CA THR A 440 17.32 -13.15 37.51
C THR A 440 17.43 -12.04 38.56
N SER A 441 16.30 -11.45 38.99
CA SER A 441 16.27 -10.37 39.99
C SER A 441 16.48 -10.83 41.44
N LEU A 442 16.39 -12.14 41.69
CA LEU A 442 16.59 -12.75 43.02
C LEU A 442 18.01 -13.31 43.22
N SER A 443 18.96 -12.97 42.33
CA SER A 443 20.34 -13.46 42.37
C SER A 443 21.42 -12.37 42.37
N GLU A 444 21.06 -11.12 42.65
CA GLU A 444 22.02 -10.04 42.96
C GLU A 444 22.04 -9.66 44.45
#